data_AF-A0A1Y2X9Z0-F1
#
_entry.id   AF-A0A1Y2X9Z0-F1
#
_cell.length_a   1.000
_cell.length_b   1.000
_cell.length_c   1.000
_cell.angle_alpha   90.00
_cell.angle_beta   90.00
_cell.angle_gamma   90.00
#
_symmetry.space_group_name_H-M   'P 1'
#
loop_
_entity.id
_entity.type
_entity.pdbx_description
1 polymer ?
#
loop_
_entity_poly.entity_id
_entity_poly.type
_entity_poly.pdbx_seq_one_letter_code
_entity_poly.pdbx_strand_id
1 'polypeptide(L)'
;MTLDDFKPGYPRFTALISAYEPYFILRRFDRLRARIMLLKQDKLSVLEEKLNKIDEQETSVLFLGKSRSDNNPDRLGLLSEIENCLSDYESLLNWLRGTGSIARDETAYLTYDQELVSLAPTGDDGLRQLETWIENKLIYFQLLQVKWVSYFVKG
;
A
#
# COMPACT_ATOMS: atom_id res chain seq x y z
N MET A 1 -6.90 2.86 -25.24
CA MET A 1 -7.40 1.74 -24.43
C MET A 1 -8.61 2.26 -23.68
N THR A 2 -9.77 1.68 -23.89
CA THR A 2 -11.03 2.07 -23.23
C THR A 2 -11.30 1.12 -22.07
N LEU A 3 -12.13 1.52 -21.10
CA LEU A 3 -12.42 0.69 -19.91
C LEU A 3 -13.08 -0.66 -20.26
N ASP A 4 -13.75 -0.72 -21.41
CA ASP A 4 -14.40 -1.92 -21.92
C ASP A 4 -13.41 -3.01 -22.39
N ASP A 5 -12.14 -2.65 -22.59
CA ASP A 5 -11.07 -3.60 -22.93
C ASP A 5 -10.71 -4.53 -21.75
N PHE A 6 -11.17 -4.21 -20.53
CA PHE A 6 -10.89 -4.97 -19.31
C PHE A 6 -12.05 -5.87 -18.88
N LYS A 7 -11.72 -7.09 -18.43
CA LYS A 7 -12.70 -8.02 -17.85
C LYS A 7 -13.40 -7.37 -16.64
N PRO A 8 -14.73 -7.55 -16.49
CA PRO A 8 -15.47 -7.09 -15.31
C PRO A 8 -14.87 -7.58 -13.99
N GLY A 9 -15.06 -6.81 -12.92
CA GLY A 9 -14.48 -7.05 -11.59
C GLY A 9 -13.20 -6.24 -11.35
N TYR A 10 -12.26 -6.78 -10.56
CA TYR A 10 -11.02 -6.09 -10.20
C TYR A 10 -10.23 -5.48 -11.38
N PRO A 11 -10.08 -6.14 -12.55
CA PRO A 11 -9.31 -5.56 -13.66
C PRO A 11 -9.91 -4.26 -14.19
N ARG A 12 -11.23 -4.24 -14.45
CA ARG A 12 -11.94 -3.04 -14.93
C ARG A 12 -12.04 -1.96 -13.86
N PHE A 13 -12.29 -2.34 -12.61
CA PHE A 13 -12.32 -1.38 -11.50
C PHE A 13 -10.97 -0.71 -11.28
N THR A 14 -9.87 -1.46 -11.39
CA THR A 14 -8.51 -0.93 -11.31
C THR A 14 -8.25 0.06 -12.44
N ALA A 15 -8.61 -0.31 -13.67
CA ALA A 15 -8.49 0.58 -14.83
C ALA A 15 -9.27 1.89 -14.63
N LEU A 16 -10.46 1.83 -14.02
CA LEU A 16 -11.28 3.00 -13.70
C LEU A 16 -10.62 3.90 -12.65
N ILE A 17 -10.23 3.36 -11.49
CA ILE A 17 -9.66 4.17 -10.41
C ILE A 17 -8.28 4.73 -10.79
N SER A 18 -7.51 4.03 -11.63
CA SER A 18 -6.21 4.50 -12.12
C SER A 18 -6.31 5.45 -13.31
N ALA A 19 -7.47 5.57 -13.97
CA ALA A 19 -7.63 6.42 -15.14
C ALA A 19 -7.59 7.92 -14.82
N TYR A 20 -7.81 8.31 -13.56
CA TYR A 20 -7.80 9.70 -13.14
C TYR A 20 -7.29 9.82 -11.70
N GLU A 21 -6.20 10.56 -11.52
CA GLU A 21 -5.51 10.78 -10.23
C GLU A 21 -6.46 11.13 -9.07
N PRO A 22 -7.43 12.05 -9.22
CA PRO A 22 -8.39 12.36 -8.16
C PRO A 22 -9.33 11.22 -7.73
N TYR A 23 -9.49 10.15 -8.53
CA TYR A 23 -10.24 8.95 -8.13
C TYR A 23 -9.36 7.88 -7.49
N PHE A 24 -8.04 8.10 -7.44
CA PHE A 24 -7.08 7.16 -6.86
C PHE A 24 -6.97 7.33 -5.34
N ILE A 25 -8.11 7.32 -4.65
CA ILE A 25 -8.17 7.42 -3.18
C ILE A 25 -8.17 6.00 -2.61
N LEU A 26 -7.03 5.58 -2.05
CA LEU A 26 -6.89 4.29 -1.37
C LEU A 26 -6.90 4.46 0.15
N ARG A 27 -7.48 3.49 0.86
CA ARG A 27 -7.47 3.46 2.33
C ARG A 27 -6.04 3.55 2.84
N ARG A 28 -5.80 4.51 3.73
CA ARG A 28 -4.59 4.51 4.53
C ARG A 28 -4.77 3.56 5.70
N PHE A 29 -3.79 2.69 5.88
CA PHE A 29 -3.73 1.73 6.99
C PHE A 29 -2.73 2.20 8.05
N ASP A 30 -2.77 3.48 8.43
CA ASP A 30 -1.75 4.11 9.31
C ASP A 30 -1.57 3.36 10.63
N ARG A 31 -2.68 3.10 11.34
CA ARG A 31 -2.66 2.36 12.63
C ARG A 31 -2.11 0.94 12.47
N LEU A 32 -2.48 0.24 11.40
CA LEU A 32 -2.00 -1.12 11.15
C LEU A 32 -0.50 -1.12 10.79
N ARG A 33 -0.06 -0.16 9.97
CA ARG A 33 1.35 0.04 9.62
C ARG A 33 2.19 0.37 10.85
N ALA A 34 1.71 1.26 11.73
CA ALA A 34 2.36 1.58 12.99
C ALA A 34 2.50 0.34 13.89
N ARG A 35 1.45 -0.49 13.98
CA ARG A 35 1.51 -1.76 14.71
C ARG A 35 2.55 -2.70 14.13
N ILE A 36 2.59 -2.88 12.81
CA ILE A 36 3.59 -3.72 12.13
C ILE A 36 4.99 -3.19 12.38
N MET A 37 5.19 -1.87 12.35
CA MET A 37 6.47 -1.23 12.59
C MET A 37 7.00 -1.51 14.02
N LEU A 38 6.14 -1.37 15.04
CA LEU A 38 6.50 -1.73 16.42
C LEU A 38 6.86 -3.21 16.57
N LEU A 39 6.10 -4.11 15.93
CA LEU A 39 6.40 -5.54 15.95
C LEU A 39 7.73 -5.87 15.25
N LYS A 40 8.09 -5.16 14.18
CA LYS A 40 9.38 -5.32 13.51
C LYS A 40 10.54 -4.81 14.38
N GLN A 41 10.35 -3.72 15.13
CA GLN A 41 11.35 -3.24 16.09
C GLN A 41 11.63 -4.26 17.19
N ASP A 42 10.56 -4.81 17.78
CA ASP A 42 10.68 -5.87 18.79
C ASP A 42 11.40 -7.11 18.22
N LYS A 43 10.99 -7.55 17.03
CA LYS A 43 11.66 -8.66 16.34
C LYS A 43 13.14 -8.40 16.12
N LEU A 44 13.52 -7.21 15.65
CA LEU A 44 14.92 -6.84 15.43
C LEU A 44 15.73 -6.89 16.73
N SER A 45 15.17 -6.42 17.85
CA SER A 45 15.82 -6.49 19.16
C SER A 45 16.10 -7.95 19.58
N VAL A 46 15.16 -8.84 19.36
CA VAL A 46 15.34 -10.28 19.65
C VAL A 46 16.39 -10.91 18.72
N LEU A 47 16.41 -10.55 17.44
CA LEU A 47 17.39 -11.08 16.48
C LEU A 47 18.80 -10.57 16.80
N GLU A 48 18.94 -9.31 17.20
CA GLU A 48 20.21 -8.72 17.64
C GLU A 48 20.76 -9.44 18.88
N GLU A 49 19.91 -9.70 19.88
CA GLU A 49 20.33 -10.46 21.07
C GLU A 49 20.79 -11.88 20.70
N LYS A 50 20.11 -12.55 19.77
CA LYS A 50 20.51 -13.87 19.27
C LYS A 50 21.85 -13.80 18.54
N LEU A 51 22.09 -12.76 17.74
CA LEU A 51 23.34 -12.58 17.01
C LEU A 51 24.51 -12.41 17.99
N ASN A 52 24.33 -11.56 19.01
CA ASN A 52 25.33 -11.37 20.07
C ASN A 52 25.69 -12.70 20.75
N LYS A 53 24.70 -13.56 21.03
CA LYS A 53 24.94 -14.88 21.62
C LYS A 53 25.73 -15.81 20.69
N ILE A 54 25.46 -15.78 19.38
CA ILE A 54 26.22 -16.57 18.40
C ILE A 54 27.65 -16.08 18.34
N ASP A 55 27.86 -14.77 18.33
CA ASP A 55 29.20 -14.16 18.31
C ASP A 55 29.99 -14.45 19.58
N GLU A 56 29.35 -14.44 20.76
CA GLU A 56 29.97 -14.82 22.04
C GLU A 56 30.37 -16.30 22.10
N GLN A 57 29.63 -17.18 21.43
CA GLN A 57 29.88 -18.62 21.40
C GLN A 57 30.83 -19.04 20.28
N GLU A 58 31.21 -18.11 19.39
CA GLU A 58 32.09 -18.40 18.27
C GLU A 58 33.52 -18.69 18.75
N THR A 59 34.02 -19.86 18.36
CA THR A 59 35.36 -20.33 18.74
C THR A 59 36.42 -19.89 17.73
N SER A 60 36.01 -19.64 16.48
CA SER A 60 36.88 -19.21 15.39
C SER A 60 37.02 -17.69 15.38
N VAL A 61 38.11 -17.18 15.95
CA VAL A 61 38.48 -15.75 15.89
C VAL A 61 38.59 -15.26 14.43
N LEU A 62 38.99 -16.14 13.50
CA LEU A 62 39.05 -15.80 12.08
C LEU A 62 37.68 -15.51 11.47
N PHE A 63 36.62 -16.20 11.91
CA PHE A 63 35.28 -15.94 11.40
C PHE A 63 34.76 -14.58 11.88
N LEU A 64 35.00 -14.23 13.14
CA LEU A 64 34.67 -12.91 13.72
C LEU A 64 35.48 -11.76 13.07
N GLY A 65 36.76 -12.00 12.77
CA GLY A 65 37.66 -10.98 12.23
C GLY A 65 37.62 -10.82 10.71
N LYS A 66 37.06 -11.78 9.98
CA LYS A 66 37.07 -11.78 8.51
C LYS A 66 35.81 -12.42 7.94
N SER A 67 34.80 -11.58 7.68
CA SER A 67 33.52 -11.98 7.07
C SER A 67 33.67 -12.83 5.79
N ARG A 68 34.65 -12.58 4.92
CA ARG A 68 34.89 -13.41 3.71
C ARG A 68 35.27 -14.87 4.00
N SER A 69 35.73 -15.12 5.22
CA SER A 69 36.16 -16.43 5.70
C SER A 69 35.18 -16.99 6.74
N ASP A 70 34.11 -16.24 7.05
CA ASP A 70 33.04 -16.69 7.92
C ASP A 70 32.17 -17.72 7.18
N ASN A 71 32.05 -18.90 7.78
CA ASN A 71 31.18 -19.96 7.29
C ASN A 71 30.30 -20.52 8.42
N ASN A 72 30.05 -19.73 9.46
CA ASN A 72 29.12 -20.09 10.52
C ASN A 72 27.67 -20.02 9.96
N PRO A 73 27.00 -21.18 9.75
CA PRO A 73 25.71 -21.20 9.08
C PRO A 73 24.61 -20.51 9.90
N ASP A 74 24.69 -20.58 11.23
CA ASP A 74 23.70 -20.00 12.13
C ASP A 74 23.80 -18.46 12.10
N ARG A 75 25.02 -17.92 12.14
CA ARG A 75 25.24 -16.48 12.01
C ARG A 75 24.80 -15.97 10.65
N LEU A 76 25.21 -16.63 9.57
CA LEU A 76 24.86 -16.21 8.20
C LEU A 76 23.34 -16.24 7.96
N GLY A 77 22.66 -17.28 8.44
CA GLY A 77 21.20 -17.38 8.37
C GLY A 77 20.51 -16.26 9.15
N LEU A 78 20.98 -15.97 10.38
CA LEU A 78 20.42 -14.92 11.21
C LEU A 78 20.65 -13.53 10.63
N LEU A 79 21.83 -13.26 10.08
CA LEU A 79 22.16 -12.01 9.39
C LEU A 79 21.24 -11.79 8.18
N SER A 80 20.99 -12.83 7.39
CA SER A 80 20.03 -12.74 6.26
C SER A 80 18.60 -12.43 6.74
N GLU A 81 18.16 -13.02 7.87
CA GLU A 81 16.86 -12.68 8.45
C GLU A 81 16.80 -11.22 8.94
N ILE A 82 17.87 -10.73 9.56
CA ILE A 82 17.99 -9.35 10.02
C ILE A 82 17.94 -8.38 8.82
N GLU A 83 18.70 -8.65 7.76
CA GLU A 83 18.70 -7.84 6.52
C GLU A 83 17.30 -7.70 5.93
N ASN A 84 16.57 -8.82 5.82
CA ASN A 84 15.18 -8.80 5.33
C ASN A 84 14.27 -7.98 6.25
N CYS A 85 14.41 -8.15 7.57
CA CYS A 85 13.57 -7.41 8.53
C CYS A 85 13.87 -5.91 8.53
N LEU A 86 15.14 -5.51 8.40
CA LEU A 86 15.56 -4.12 8.27
C LEU A 86 15.03 -3.50 6.98
N SER A 87 15.13 -4.18 5.84
CA SER A 87 14.63 -3.68 4.55
C SER A 87 13.12 -3.38 4.59
N ASP A 88 12.34 -4.27 5.18
CA ASP A 88 10.91 -4.04 5.39
C ASP A 88 10.64 -2.85 6.31
N TYR A 89 11.41 -2.72 7.39
CA TYR A 89 11.28 -1.65 8.37
C TYR A 89 11.63 -0.29 7.77
N GLU A 90 12.70 -0.20 6.98
CA GLU A 90 13.09 0.99 6.23
C GLU A 90 12.02 1.40 5.21
N SER A 91 11.41 0.44 4.52
CA SER A 91 10.32 0.69 3.58
C SER A 91 9.11 1.34 4.27
N LEU A 92 8.75 0.85 5.46
CA LEU A 92 7.68 1.44 6.28
C LEU A 92 8.03 2.84 6.79
N LEU A 93 9.29 3.05 7.21
CA LEU A 93 9.79 4.36 7.62
C LEU A 93 9.74 5.38 6.48
N ASN A 94 10.19 5.00 5.30
CA ASN A 94 10.19 5.87 4.12
C ASN A 94 8.76 6.25 3.71
N TRP A 95 7.83 5.29 3.76
CA TRP A 95 6.41 5.57 3.55
C TRP A 95 5.86 6.59 4.55
N LEU A 96 6.18 6.44 5.83
CA LEU A 96 5.73 7.35 6.88
C LEU A 96 6.27 8.77 6.68
N ARG A 97 7.54 8.90 6.28
CA ARG A 97 8.17 10.19 5.95
C ARG A 97 7.53 10.85 4.72
N GLY A 98 7.18 10.07 3.69
CA GLY A 98 6.55 10.58 2.47
C GLY A 98 5.08 10.97 2.62
N THR A 99 4.34 10.31 3.52
CA THR A 99 2.88 10.50 3.68
C THR A 99 2.47 11.50 4.76
N GLY A 100 3.44 12.04 5.52
CA GLY A 100 3.19 13.03 6.57
C GLY A 100 2.61 14.36 6.05
N SER A 101 2.84 14.71 4.78
CA SER A 101 2.34 15.96 4.17
C SER A 101 0.88 15.89 3.70
N ILE A 102 0.35 14.69 3.43
CA ILE A 102 -1.02 14.49 2.90
C ILE A 102 -2.03 14.25 4.04
N ALA A 103 -1.55 13.94 5.24
CA ALA A 103 -2.38 13.49 6.35
C ALA A 103 -3.27 14.58 7.00
N ARG A 104 -2.96 15.87 6.84
CA ARG A 104 -3.64 16.93 7.61
C ARG A 104 -5.04 17.28 7.07
N ASP A 105 -5.22 17.23 5.76
CA ASP A 105 -6.48 17.68 5.14
C ASP A 105 -7.42 16.51 4.77
N GLU A 106 -6.92 15.27 4.69
CA GLU A 106 -7.70 14.10 4.23
C GLU A 106 -8.10 13.09 5.33
N THR A 107 -7.58 13.23 6.56
CA THR A 107 -7.83 12.26 7.66
C THR A 107 -9.29 12.18 8.09
N ALA A 108 -10.11 13.20 7.79
CA ALA A 108 -11.54 13.22 8.09
C ALA A 108 -12.36 12.20 7.27
N TYR A 109 -11.91 11.81 6.08
CA TYR A 109 -12.61 10.82 5.24
C TYR A 109 -12.15 9.38 5.52
N LEU A 110 -10.93 9.22 6.03
CA LEU A 110 -10.28 7.91 6.26
C LEU A 110 -10.55 7.30 7.64
N THR A 111 -11.25 8.04 8.51
CA THR A 111 -11.65 7.59 9.86
C THR A 111 -12.94 6.78 9.88
N TYR A 112 -13.59 6.55 8.73
CA TYR A 112 -14.73 5.64 8.63
C TYR A 112 -14.25 4.17 8.69
N ASP A 113 -14.66 3.48 9.76
CA ASP A 113 -14.26 2.11 10.11
C ASP A 113 -15.11 1.02 9.42
N GLN A 114 -16.12 1.39 8.62
CA GLN A 114 -16.92 0.40 7.90
C GLN A 114 -16.22 -0.05 6.62
N GLU A 115 -16.18 -1.37 6.45
CA GLU A 115 -15.47 -2.13 5.43
C GLU A 115 -15.59 -1.49 4.04
N LEU A 116 -14.44 -1.16 3.44
CA LEU A 116 -14.40 -0.74 2.05
C LEU A 116 -14.71 -1.93 1.16
N VAL A 117 -15.96 -1.96 0.70
CA VAL A 117 -16.52 -2.63 -0.48
C VAL A 117 -15.91 -4.01 -0.79
N SER A 118 -16.65 -5.05 -0.44
CA SER A 118 -16.44 -6.40 -0.98
C SER A 118 -16.84 -6.41 -2.47
N LEU A 119 -15.86 -6.62 -3.36
CA LEU A 119 -16.07 -6.72 -4.82
C LEU A 119 -16.43 -8.14 -5.29
N ALA A 120 -16.69 -9.06 -4.35
CA ALA A 120 -17.33 -10.32 -4.70
C ALA A 120 -18.81 -10.06 -5.02
N PRO A 121 -19.40 -10.73 -6.03
CA PRO A 121 -20.83 -10.66 -6.29
C PRO A 121 -21.59 -11.35 -5.15
N THR A 122 -21.71 -10.64 -4.02
CA THR A 122 -22.84 -10.80 -3.12
C THR A 122 -23.96 -10.00 -3.76
N GLY A 123 -25.11 -10.62 -3.95
CA GLY A 123 -26.19 -10.12 -4.79
C GLY A 123 -26.91 -8.91 -4.21
N ASP A 124 -26.20 -7.83 -3.89
CA ASP A 124 -26.79 -6.60 -3.37
C ASP A 124 -26.48 -5.37 -4.21
N ASP A 125 -27.58 -4.64 -4.37
CA ASP A 125 -27.90 -3.48 -5.20
C ASP A 125 -26.94 -2.27 -5.09
N GLY A 126 -26.06 -2.23 -4.09
CA GLY A 126 -25.23 -1.06 -3.77
C GLY A 126 -24.12 -0.72 -4.77
N LEU A 127 -23.42 -1.74 -5.30
CA LEU A 127 -22.36 -1.52 -6.30
C LEU A 127 -22.93 -1.10 -7.65
N ARG A 128 -24.06 -1.68 -8.06
CA ARG A 128 -24.79 -1.25 -9.26
C ARG A 128 -25.28 0.17 -9.12
N GLN A 129 -25.77 0.59 -7.95
CA GLN A 129 -26.19 1.97 -7.73
C GLN A 129 -25.01 2.95 -7.79
N LEU A 130 -23.83 2.59 -7.29
CA LEU A 130 -22.62 3.41 -7.40
C LEU A 130 -22.08 3.46 -8.83
N GLU A 131 -21.99 2.33 -9.53
CA GLU A 131 -21.63 2.28 -10.95
C GLU A 131 -22.62 3.13 -11.77
N THR A 132 -23.93 2.97 -11.54
CA THR A 132 -24.97 3.76 -12.20
C THR A 132 -24.89 5.25 -11.84
N TRP A 133 -24.51 5.60 -10.61
CA TRP A 133 -24.35 6.99 -10.18
C TRP A 133 -23.12 7.65 -10.81
N ILE A 134 -21.99 6.93 -10.87
CA ILE A 134 -20.76 7.40 -11.50
C ILE A 134 -20.97 7.52 -13.01
N GLU A 135 -21.58 6.52 -13.64
CA GLU A 135 -21.94 6.53 -15.06
C GLU A 135 -22.90 7.67 -15.36
N ASN A 136 -23.96 7.87 -14.56
CA ASN A 136 -24.87 8.99 -14.73
C ASN A 136 -24.17 10.35 -14.54
N LYS A 137 -23.24 10.48 -13.58
CA LYS A 137 -22.46 11.72 -13.43
C LYS A 137 -21.54 11.98 -14.62
N LEU A 138 -20.88 10.95 -15.14
CA LEU A 138 -20.01 11.05 -16.32
C LEU A 138 -20.81 11.43 -17.56
N ILE A 139 -21.98 10.81 -17.77
CA ILE A 139 -22.92 11.15 -18.84
C ILE A 139 -23.39 12.60 -18.67
N TYR A 140 -23.74 13.03 -17.45
CA TYR A 140 -24.16 14.42 -17.20
C TYR A 140 -23.05 15.43 -17.50
N PHE A 141 -21.80 15.12 -17.13
CA PHE A 141 -20.64 15.96 -17.44
C PHE A 141 -20.36 16.05 -18.94
N GLN A 142 -20.44 14.92 -19.67
CA GLN A 142 -20.27 14.90 -21.12
C GLN A 142 -21.41 15.65 -21.84
N LEU A 143 -22.66 15.49 -21.40
CA LEU A 143 -23.81 16.22 -21.94
C LEU A 143 -23.75 17.72 -21.62
N LEU A 144 -23.23 18.12 -20.46
CA LEU A 144 -23.01 19.53 -20.13
C LEU A 144 -21.93 20.15 -21.03
N GLN A 145 -20.83 19.46 -21.33
CA GLN A 145 -19.84 19.96 -22.28
C GLN A 145 -20.43 20.14 -23.69
N VAL A 146 -21.23 19.18 -24.18
CA VAL A 146 -21.88 19.27 -25.50
C VAL A 146 -22.93 20.40 -25.54
N LYS A 147 -23.73 20.59 -24.47
CA LYS A 147 -24.72 21.68 -24.39
C LYS A 147 -24.06 23.06 -24.28
N TRP A 148 -22.96 23.19 -23.54
CA TRP A 148 -22.18 24.44 -23.45
C TRP A 148 -21.59 24.85 -24.80
N VAL A 149 -21.05 23.90 -25.56
CA VAL A 149 -20.54 24.16 -26.93
C VAL A 149 -21.67 24.57 -27.87
N SER A 150 -22.86 23.96 -27.78
CA SER A 150 -24.00 24.35 -28.61
C SER A 150 -24.59 25.73 -28.28
N TYR A 151 -24.48 26.19 -27.02
CA TYR A 151 -24.93 27.54 -26.62
C TYR A 151 -23.96 28.64 -27.07
N PHE A 152 -22.66 28.33 -27.18
CA PHE A 152 -21.64 29.28 -27.64
C PHE A 152 -21.56 29.39 -29.18
N VAL A 153 -22.00 28.37 -29.92
CA VAL A 153 -22.01 28.37 -31.40
C VAL A 153 -23.31 28.95 -31.98
N LYS A 154 -24.34 29.20 -31.16
CA LYS A 154 -25.60 29.86 -31.55
C LYS A 154 -25.83 31.23 -30.89
N GLY A 155 -24.81 31.80 -30.25
CA GLY A 155 -24.80 33.16 -29.71
C GLY A 155 -24.03 34.11 -30.63
#